data_AF-A0A8J8GM42-F1
#
_entry.id   AF-A0A8J8GM42-F1
#
_cell.length_a   1.000
_cell.length_b   1.000
_cell.length_c   1.000
_cell.angle_alpha   90.00
_cell.angle_beta   90.00
_cell.angle_gamma   90.00
#
_symmetry.space_group_name_H-M   'P 1'
#
loop_
_entity.id
_entity.type
_entity.pdbx_description
1 polymer ?
#
loop_
_entity_poly.entity_id
_entity_poly.type
_entity_poly.pdbx_seq_one_letter_code
_entity_poly.pdbx_strand_id
1 'polypeptide(L)'
;MTARTPAANAQLALLLEVAGTPKPGNVDRRRDLEDLRFEHFLAGAVGARDGLEIAANGGAVGAAFERAVAGMAGQRGGNTQFGSLLLLVPLVRAAREDLSAPVVEAVCEDTTVADAANFYRAFDHVDVFVGDPPADMEPLDVRRGSDAVPAVEDRGLTLLDVMSRSVPGDDVAREWVEGFERSFRAAERLAAAEGPLGDRTAAVFLSLLAERPDTLVANRSGEAVAREVTDRAAELLEREALETDPDAVEAFAEELVARGVNPGTTADIAAAGLFVALEREAVDV
;
A
#
# COMPACT_ATOMS: atom_id res chain seq x y z
N MET A 1 15.83 25.71 1.37
CA MET A 1 15.77 24.34 1.91
C MET A 1 16.13 23.40 0.79
N THR A 2 17.04 22.44 1.00
CA THR A 2 17.25 21.37 0.01
C THR A 2 15.97 20.53 -0.05
N ALA A 3 15.45 20.30 -1.25
CA ALA A 3 14.29 19.43 -1.45
C ALA A 3 14.58 18.04 -0.86
N ARG A 4 13.56 17.41 -0.28
CA ARG A 4 13.63 16.01 0.17
C ARG A 4 13.91 15.12 -1.03
N THR A 5 14.64 14.03 -0.83
CA THR A 5 14.81 13.01 -1.88
C THR A 5 13.52 12.20 -2.04
N PRO A 6 13.28 11.54 -3.19
CA PRO A 6 12.14 10.64 -3.36
C PRO A 6 12.06 9.56 -2.28
N ALA A 7 13.21 9.00 -1.86
CA ALA A 7 13.25 8.04 -0.76
C ALA A 7 12.78 8.64 0.58
N ALA A 8 13.16 9.89 0.87
CA ALA A 8 12.71 10.59 2.08
C ALA A 8 11.22 10.94 2.04
N ASN A 9 10.69 11.32 0.86
CA ASN A 9 9.26 11.54 0.65
C ASN A 9 8.46 10.23 0.81
N ALA A 10 8.96 9.11 0.30
CA ALA A 10 8.31 7.80 0.46
C ALA A 10 8.32 7.32 1.92
N GLN A 11 9.46 7.46 2.62
CA GLN A 11 9.51 7.17 4.05
C GLN A 11 8.52 8.05 4.83
N LEU A 12 8.43 9.33 4.50
CA LEU A 12 7.47 10.22 5.14
C LEU A 12 6.02 9.86 4.81
N ALA A 13 5.72 9.45 3.58
CA ALA A 13 4.39 8.98 3.19
C ALA A 13 3.95 7.78 4.04
N LEU A 14 4.84 6.80 4.25
CA LEU A 14 4.60 5.66 5.15
C LEU A 14 4.30 6.09 6.60
N LEU A 15 5.00 7.12 7.09
CA LEU A 15 4.80 7.64 8.46
C LEU A 15 3.50 8.44 8.59
N LEU A 16 3.16 9.23 7.58
CA LEU A 16 1.95 10.05 7.55
C LEU A 16 0.69 9.20 7.38
N GLU A 17 0.76 8.13 6.58
CA GLU A 17 -0.36 7.23 6.36
C GLU A 17 -0.83 6.64 7.71
N VAL A 18 0.09 6.05 8.48
CA VAL A 18 -0.27 5.47 9.79
C VAL A 18 -0.67 6.56 10.81
N ALA A 19 -0.16 7.79 10.66
CA ALA A 19 -0.52 8.90 11.53
C ALA A 19 -1.88 9.54 11.19
N GLY A 20 -2.44 9.30 9.99
CA GLY A 20 -3.78 9.73 9.62
C GLY A 20 -4.83 9.06 10.52
N THR A 21 -5.77 9.81 11.06
CA THR A 21 -6.72 9.30 12.06
C THR A 21 -8.05 10.07 12.00
N PRO A 22 -9.22 9.38 12.04
CA PRO A 22 -9.37 7.92 12.13
C PRO A 22 -9.16 7.20 10.79
N LYS A 23 -8.62 5.98 10.82
CA LYS A 23 -8.62 5.05 9.67
C LYS A 23 -9.43 3.79 10.01
N PRO A 24 -10.73 3.74 9.66
CA PRO A 24 -11.60 2.66 10.09
C PRO A 24 -11.05 1.24 9.88
N GLY A 25 -10.93 0.48 10.97
CA GLY A 25 -10.47 -0.91 10.99
C GLY A 25 -8.96 -1.13 10.90
N ASN A 26 -8.17 -0.09 10.60
CA ASN A 26 -6.72 -0.21 10.45
C ASN A 26 -5.97 0.37 11.66
N VAL A 27 -4.67 0.08 11.76
CA VAL A 27 -3.79 0.71 12.74
C VAL A 27 -3.67 2.20 12.43
N ASP A 28 -3.87 3.03 13.44
CA ASP A 28 -3.70 4.47 13.36
C ASP A 28 -3.12 5.02 14.67
N ARG A 29 -3.01 6.34 14.82
CA ARG A 29 -2.44 6.97 16.02
C ARG A 29 -3.22 6.65 17.32
N ARG A 30 -4.49 6.28 17.22
CA ARG A 30 -5.38 5.99 18.35
C ARG A 30 -5.66 4.49 18.50
N ARG A 31 -5.33 3.66 17.50
CA ARG A 31 -5.73 2.25 17.43
C ARG A 31 -4.56 1.35 17.09
N ASP A 32 -4.31 0.40 17.99
CA ASP A 32 -3.53 -0.80 17.72
C ASP A 32 -4.46 -1.96 17.34
N LEU A 33 -3.93 -2.94 16.61
CA LEU A 33 -4.49 -4.29 16.48
C LEU A 33 -3.73 -5.26 17.42
N GLU A 34 -4.27 -6.46 17.64
CA GLU A 34 -3.75 -7.42 18.64
C GLU A 34 -2.21 -7.63 18.55
N ASP A 35 -1.71 -7.91 17.34
CA ASP A 35 -0.28 -8.15 17.10
C ASP A 35 0.43 -7.01 16.34
N LEU A 36 -0.30 -5.95 15.99
CA LEU A 36 0.19 -4.90 15.10
C LEU A 36 -0.11 -3.51 15.67
N ARG A 37 0.95 -2.77 16.02
CA ARG A 37 0.86 -1.52 16.79
C ARG A 37 1.40 -0.35 16.03
N PHE A 38 1.01 0.86 16.39
CA PHE A 38 1.48 2.09 15.76
C PHE A 38 3.01 2.17 15.66
N GLU A 39 3.74 1.80 16.71
CA GLU A 39 5.22 1.85 16.73
C GLU A 39 5.87 0.84 15.77
N HIS A 40 5.19 -0.25 15.45
CA HIS A 40 5.66 -1.22 14.46
C HIS A 40 5.73 -0.59 13.08
N PHE A 41 4.73 0.22 12.70
CA PHE A 41 4.74 0.98 11.44
C PHE A 41 5.82 2.05 11.41
N LEU A 42 6.03 2.78 12.52
CA LEU A 42 7.11 3.78 12.60
C LEU A 42 8.48 3.13 12.39
N ALA A 43 8.73 2.00 13.08
CA ALA A 43 9.95 1.24 12.93
C ALA A 43 10.09 0.65 11.53
N GLY A 44 9.00 0.12 10.96
CA GLY A 44 8.93 -0.44 9.61
C GLY A 44 9.29 0.58 8.54
N ALA A 45 8.71 1.78 8.61
CA ALA A 45 9.00 2.88 7.68
C ALA A 45 10.48 3.30 7.74
N VAL A 46 11.08 3.37 8.93
CA VAL A 46 12.52 3.63 9.09
C VAL A 46 13.36 2.48 8.51
N GLY A 47 12.97 1.23 8.75
CA GLY A 47 13.66 0.05 8.24
C GLY A 47 13.63 -0.07 6.71
N ALA A 48 12.54 0.34 6.08
CA ALA A 48 12.38 0.28 4.62
C ALA A 48 13.29 1.23 3.83
N ARG A 49 13.92 2.21 4.51
CA ARG A 49 14.66 3.30 3.89
C ARG A 49 15.73 2.85 2.90
N ASP A 50 16.52 1.83 3.25
CA ASP A 50 17.61 1.37 2.37
C ASP A 50 17.10 0.90 1.01
N GLY A 51 15.97 0.18 0.97
CA GLY A 51 15.36 -0.25 -0.28
C GLY A 51 14.77 0.91 -1.08
N LEU A 52 14.14 1.87 -0.40
CA LEU A 52 13.64 3.10 -1.03
C LEU A 52 14.80 3.94 -1.62
N GLU A 53 15.96 3.99 -0.96
CA GLU A 53 17.16 4.64 -1.48
C GLU A 53 17.72 3.92 -2.72
N ILE A 54 17.65 2.59 -2.78
CA ILE A 54 18.02 1.84 -4.01
C ILE A 54 17.12 2.26 -5.17
N ALA A 55 15.80 2.31 -4.97
CA ALA A 55 14.85 2.73 -6.01
C ALA A 55 15.12 4.17 -6.47
N ALA A 56 15.28 5.10 -5.51
CA ALA A 56 15.54 6.52 -5.80
C ALA A 56 16.88 6.77 -6.52
N ASN A 57 17.84 5.85 -6.38
CA ASN A 57 19.12 5.91 -7.08
C ASN A 57 19.12 5.14 -8.42
N GLY A 58 18.00 4.53 -8.81
CA GLY A 58 17.84 3.87 -10.10
C GLY A 58 18.11 2.38 -10.10
N GLY A 59 18.13 1.74 -8.93
CA GLY A 59 18.25 0.29 -8.82
C GLY A 59 17.02 -0.44 -9.36
N ALA A 60 17.18 -1.75 -9.53
CA ALA A 60 16.12 -2.64 -9.98
C ALA A 60 14.96 -2.68 -8.98
N VAL A 61 13.72 -2.67 -9.49
CA VAL A 61 12.49 -2.56 -8.69
C VAL A 61 12.36 -3.70 -7.69
N GLY A 62 12.54 -4.94 -8.12
CA GLY A 62 12.41 -6.10 -7.23
C GLY A 62 13.50 -6.13 -6.15
N ALA A 63 14.74 -5.75 -6.48
CA ALA A 63 15.84 -5.69 -5.51
C ALA A 63 15.61 -4.59 -4.46
N ALA A 64 15.13 -3.42 -4.90
CA ALA A 64 14.73 -2.34 -4.00
C ALA A 64 13.59 -2.76 -3.08
N PHE A 65 12.57 -3.44 -3.63
CA PHE A 65 11.42 -3.93 -2.90
C PHE A 65 11.80 -4.97 -1.84
N GLU A 66 12.53 -6.01 -2.21
CA GLU A 66 13.00 -7.05 -1.27
C GLU A 66 13.82 -6.44 -0.14
N ARG A 67 14.75 -5.52 -0.46
CA ARG A 67 15.55 -4.82 0.54
C ARG A 67 14.69 -3.98 1.49
N ALA A 68 13.67 -3.29 0.96
CA ALA A 68 12.76 -2.48 1.75
C ALA A 68 11.93 -3.35 2.70
N VAL A 69 11.37 -4.46 2.20
CA VAL A 69 10.58 -5.41 3.00
C VAL A 69 11.44 -6.07 4.09
N ALA A 70 12.66 -6.51 3.76
CA ALA A 70 13.59 -7.09 4.72
C ALA A 70 13.94 -6.10 5.85
N GLY A 71 14.14 -4.82 5.50
CA GLY A 71 14.39 -3.76 6.48
C GLY A 71 13.17 -3.45 7.34
N MET A 72 11.98 -3.34 6.73
CA MET A 72 10.70 -3.16 7.42
C MET A 72 10.44 -4.29 8.41
N ALA A 73 10.78 -5.53 8.07
CA ALA A 73 10.58 -6.73 8.89
C ALA A 73 11.51 -6.82 10.11
N GLY A 74 12.49 -5.92 10.29
CA GLY A 74 13.43 -5.95 11.42
C GLY A 74 12.79 -5.66 12.80
N GLN A 75 11.53 -5.22 12.80
CA GLN A 75 10.69 -4.99 13.98
C GLN A 75 9.87 -6.25 14.35
N ARG A 76 9.09 -6.22 15.45
CA ARG A 76 8.46 -7.43 16.03
C ARG A 76 7.03 -7.75 15.59
N GLY A 77 6.35 -6.83 14.90
CA GLY A 77 4.98 -6.97 14.41
C GLY A 77 4.84 -7.61 13.02
N GLY A 78 5.92 -8.15 12.43
CA GLY A 78 5.87 -8.78 11.12
C GLY A 78 5.55 -7.79 9.99
N ASN A 79 4.49 -8.06 9.22
CA ASN A 79 4.07 -7.22 8.09
C ASN A 79 3.32 -5.97 8.55
N THR A 80 3.95 -4.80 8.38
CA THR A 80 3.29 -3.51 8.59
C THR A 80 2.81 -2.88 7.28
N GLN A 81 3.65 -2.90 6.22
CA GLN A 81 3.51 -2.02 5.06
C GLN A 81 3.94 -2.67 3.75
N PHE A 82 3.83 -4.01 3.62
CA PHE A 82 4.24 -4.73 2.41
C PHE A 82 3.55 -4.21 1.14
N GLY A 83 2.22 -4.03 1.18
CA GLY A 83 1.46 -3.51 0.04
C GLY A 83 1.83 -2.06 -0.30
N SER A 84 2.00 -1.21 0.72
CA SER A 84 2.46 0.16 0.53
C SER A 84 3.83 0.21 -0.13
N LEU A 85 4.79 -0.63 0.29
CA LEU A 85 6.10 -0.71 -0.35
C LEU A 85 6.01 -1.22 -1.78
N LEU A 86 5.09 -2.14 -2.05
CA LEU A 86 4.86 -2.67 -3.39
C LEU A 86 4.33 -1.60 -4.35
N LEU A 87 3.55 -0.64 -3.84
CA LEU A 87 3.14 0.55 -4.63
C LEU A 87 4.23 1.62 -4.68
N LEU A 88 4.92 1.90 -3.56
CA LEU A 88 5.86 3.01 -3.46
C LEU A 88 7.14 2.80 -4.24
N VAL A 89 7.68 1.58 -4.31
CA VAL A 89 8.97 1.33 -4.98
C VAL A 89 8.97 1.73 -6.46
N PRO A 90 8.01 1.30 -7.31
CA PRO A 90 7.96 1.76 -8.70
C PRO A 90 7.71 3.28 -8.81
N LEU A 91 6.87 3.86 -7.94
CA LEU A 91 6.64 5.31 -7.90
C LEU A 91 7.92 6.10 -7.57
N VAL A 92 8.69 5.65 -6.58
CA VAL A 92 9.99 6.23 -6.20
C VAL A 92 11.01 6.10 -7.33
N ARG A 93 11.00 4.98 -8.04
CA ARG A 93 11.88 4.76 -9.20
C ARG A 93 11.53 5.69 -10.36
N ALA A 94 10.24 5.95 -10.61
CA ALA A 94 9.74 6.85 -11.63
C ALA A 94 10.05 8.33 -11.32
N ALA A 95 9.96 8.72 -10.04
CA ALA A 95 10.24 10.09 -9.58
C ALA A 95 11.66 10.59 -9.89
N ARG A 96 12.60 9.70 -10.27
CA ARG A 96 13.93 10.09 -10.76
C ARG A 96 13.90 10.86 -12.08
N GLU A 97 12.87 10.64 -12.88
CA GLU A 97 12.73 11.19 -14.22
C GLU A 97 11.60 12.21 -14.20
N ASP A 98 10.37 11.72 -14.07
CA ASP A 98 9.15 12.51 -13.92
C ASP A 98 8.08 11.62 -13.27
N LEU A 99 7.44 12.09 -12.19
CA LEU A 99 6.38 11.31 -11.54
C LEU A 99 5.04 11.52 -12.25
N SER A 100 4.84 10.78 -13.34
CA SER A 100 3.61 10.72 -14.11
C SER A 100 3.21 9.27 -14.42
N ALA A 101 1.91 9.03 -14.63
CA ALA A 101 1.39 7.67 -14.90
C ALA A 101 2.15 6.95 -16.04
N PRO A 102 2.43 7.58 -17.20
CA PRO A 102 3.17 6.91 -18.27
C PRO A 102 4.59 6.49 -17.90
N VAL A 103 5.27 7.26 -17.03
CA VAL A 103 6.62 6.91 -16.58
C VAL A 103 6.58 5.76 -15.58
N VAL A 104 5.58 5.74 -14.70
CA VAL A 104 5.40 4.64 -13.74
C VAL A 104 5.01 3.34 -14.48
N GLU A 105 4.15 3.43 -15.49
CA GLU A 105 3.81 2.31 -16.39
C GLU A 105 5.07 1.76 -17.05
N ALA A 106 5.91 2.62 -17.65
CA ALA A 106 7.17 2.20 -18.26
C ALA A 106 8.11 1.50 -17.24
N VAL A 107 8.21 2.02 -16.01
CA VAL A 107 8.99 1.37 -14.93
C VAL A 107 8.45 -0.03 -14.60
N CYS A 108 7.13 -0.23 -14.63
CA CYS A 108 6.50 -1.52 -14.38
C CYS A 108 6.71 -2.47 -15.57
N GLU A 109 6.55 -2.00 -16.80
CA GLU A 109 6.78 -2.75 -18.04
C GLU A 109 8.24 -3.20 -18.19
N ASP A 110 9.19 -2.39 -17.73
CA ASP A 110 10.63 -2.69 -17.76
C ASP A 110 11.07 -3.70 -16.68
N THR A 111 10.15 -4.15 -15.81
CA THR A 111 10.50 -5.17 -14.80
C THR A 111 10.86 -6.49 -15.44
N THR A 112 11.78 -7.20 -14.78
CA THR A 112 12.39 -8.41 -15.30
C THR A 112 11.99 -9.65 -14.50
N VAL A 113 12.41 -10.82 -14.99
CA VAL A 113 12.33 -12.08 -14.24
C VAL A 113 13.12 -12.01 -12.92
N ALA A 114 14.23 -11.27 -12.89
CA ALA A 114 15.00 -11.07 -11.67
C ALA A 114 14.23 -10.20 -10.66
N ASP A 115 13.45 -9.22 -11.13
CA ASP A 115 12.57 -8.43 -10.26
C ASP A 115 11.46 -9.30 -9.67
N ALA A 116 10.86 -10.17 -10.48
CA ALA A 116 9.90 -11.17 -10.00
C ALA A 116 10.54 -12.08 -8.94
N ALA A 117 11.72 -12.64 -9.20
CA ALA A 117 12.41 -13.49 -8.23
C ALA A 117 12.64 -12.79 -6.88
N ASN A 118 13.01 -11.50 -6.89
CA ASN A 118 13.17 -10.73 -5.66
C ASN A 118 11.83 -10.42 -4.97
N PHE A 119 10.75 -10.18 -5.73
CA PHE A 119 9.40 -10.07 -5.17
C PHE A 119 9.01 -11.34 -4.40
N TYR A 120 9.26 -12.54 -4.95
CA TYR A 120 9.01 -13.80 -4.24
C TYR A 120 9.89 -13.94 -2.99
N ARG A 121 11.18 -13.59 -3.05
CA ARG A 121 12.06 -13.57 -1.85
C ARG A 121 11.54 -12.63 -0.76
N ALA A 122 10.82 -11.57 -1.11
CA ALA A 122 10.26 -10.65 -0.12
C ALA A 122 9.28 -11.33 0.85
N PHE A 123 8.58 -12.40 0.41
CA PHE A 123 7.68 -13.19 1.25
C PHE A 123 8.43 -14.03 2.30
N ASP A 124 9.74 -14.29 2.13
CA ASP A 124 10.53 -15.00 3.15
C ASP A 124 10.72 -14.17 4.42
N HIS A 125 10.53 -12.84 4.33
CA HIS A 125 10.75 -11.91 5.45
C HIS A 125 9.50 -11.63 6.26
N VAL A 126 8.31 -11.86 5.71
CA VAL A 126 7.03 -11.46 6.32
C VAL A 126 5.89 -12.40 5.98
N ASP A 127 4.99 -12.61 6.93
CA ASP A 127 3.73 -13.32 6.68
C ASP A 127 2.71 -12.36 6.03
N VAL A 128 2.55 -12.47 4.71
CA VAL A 128 1.54 -11.75 3.94
C VAL A 128 0.31 -12.64 3.79
N PHE A 129 -0.87 -12.10 4.10
CA PHE A 129 -2.11 -12.82 3.84
C PHE A 129 -2.42 -12.77 2.34
N VAL A 130 -2.49 -13.95 1.73
CA VAL A 130 -2.85 -14.13 0.32
C VAL A 130 -3.88 -15.24 0.25
N GLY A 131 -4.91 -15.05 -0.59
CA GLY A 131 -5.91 -16.08 -0.86
C GLY A 131 -5.29 -17.32 -1.51
N ASP A 132 -6.01 -18.44 -1.48
CA ASP A 132 -5.53 -19.67 -2.11
C ASP A 132 -5.40 -19.48 -3.63
N PRO A 133 -4.26 -19.87 -4.23
CA PRO A 133 -4.11 -19.79 -5.67
C PRO A 133 -4.99 -20.84 -6.36
N PRO A 134 -5.46 -20.57 -7.58
CA PRO A 134 -5.95 -21.59 -8.49
C PRO A 134 -4.95 -22.75 -8.64
N ALA A 135 -5.46 -23.96 -8.87
CA ALA A 135 -4.64 -25.18 -8.88
C ALA A 135 -3.49 -25.17 -9.91
N ASP A 136 -3.66 -24.47 -11.03
CA ASP A 136 -2.63 -24.30 -12.07
C ASP A 136 -1.53 -23.28 -11.70
N MET A 137 -1.73 -22.52 -10.63
CA MET A 137 -0.80 -21.53 -10.08
C MET A 137 -0.08 -22.01 -8.81
N GLU A 138 -0.29 -23.24 -8.34
CA GLU A 138 0.42 -23.80 -7.16
C GLU A 138 1.96 -23.68 -7.22
N PRO A 139 2.64 -23.88 -8.38
CA PRO A 139 4.09 -23.65 -8.48
C PRO A 139 4.51 -22.17 -8.35
N LEU A 140 3.56 -21.26 -8.52
CA LEU A 140 3.71 -19.80 -8.44
C LEU A 140 3.01 -19.23 -7.21
N ASP A 141 2.67 -20.07 -6.22
CA ASP A 141 2.11 -19.59 -4.97
C ASP A 141 3.15 -18.71 -4.26
N VAL A 142 2.84 -17.43 -4.12
CA VAL A 142 3.73 -16.45 -3.49
C VAL A 142 4.08 -16.81 -2.04
N ARG A 143 3.23 -17.62 -1.37
CA ARG A 143 3.49 -18.13 -0.01
C ARG A 143 4.65 -19.11 0.05
N ARG A 144 5.12 -19.61 -1.10
CA ARG A 144 6.34 -20.43 -1.20
C ARG A 144 7.61 -19.59 -1.15
N GLY A 145 7.49 -18.26 -1.26
CA GLY A 145 8.62 -17.35 -1.21
C GLY A 145 9.72 -17.73 -2.20
N SER A 146 10.97 -17.81 -1.74
CA SER A 146 12.10 -18.18 -2.60
C SER A 146 11.99 -19.56 -3.27
N ASP A 147 11.20 -20.50 -2.73
CA ASP A 147 11.02 -21.83 -3.32
C ASP A 147 10.20 -21.81 -4.63
N ALA A 148 9.50 -20.71 -4.94
CA ALA A 148 8.81 -20.52 -6.22
C ALA A 148 9.71 -19.91 -7.31
N VAL A 149 10.88 -19.36 -6.96
CA VAL A 149 11.78 -18.68 -7.91
C VAL A 149 12.15 -19.55 -9.13
N PRO A 150 12.52 -20.84 -8.99
CA PRO A 150 12.81 -21.67 -10.16
C PRO A 150 11.63 -21.77 -11.13
N ALA A 151 10.39 -21.85 -10.62
CA ALA A 151 9.20 -21.90 -11.47
C ALA A 151 8.92 -20.57 -12.19
N VAL A 152 9.24 -19.45 -11.55
CA VAL A 152 9.16 -18.10 -12.14
C VAL A 152 10.18 -17.96 -13.26
N GLU A 153 11.43 -18.39 -13.02
CA GLU A 153 12.52 -18.35 -13.99
C GLU A 153 12.27 -19.28 -15.19
N ASP A 154 11.86 -20.52 -14.95
CA ASP A 154 11.54 -21.50 -15.99
C ASP A 154 10.40 -21.03 -16.92
N ARG A 155 9.44 -20.28 -16.37
CA ARG A 155 8.31 -19.71 -17.12
C ARG A 155 8.61 -18.33 -17.71
N GLY A 156 9.78 -17.75 -17.41
CA GLY A 156 10.20 -16.44 -17.91
C GLY A 156 9.29 -15.29 -17.50
N LEU A 157 8.73 -15.32 -16.28
CA LEU A 157 7.73 -14.35 -15.84
C LEU A 157 8.38 -13.09 -15.27
N THR A 158 8.05 -11.93 -15.85
CA THR A 158 8.41 -10.62 -15.28
C THR A 158 7.55 -10.30 -14.05
N LEU A 159 7.93 -9.27 -13.28
CA LEU A 159 7.12 -8.85 -12.13
C LEU A 159 5.75 -8.34 -12.57
N LEU A 160 5.67 -7.59 -13.68
CA LEU A 160 4.38 -7.17 -14.26
C LEU A 160 3.52 -8.37 -14.70
N ASP A 161 4.11 -9.45 -15.23
CA ASP A 161 3.35 -10.68 -15.53
C ASP A 161 2.76 -11.33 -14.27
N VAL A 162 3.46 -11.23 -13.14
CA VAL A 162 2.97 -11.75 -11.85
C VAL A 162 1.82 -10.89 -11.33
N MET A 163 1.94 -9.56 -11.39
CA MET A 163 0.86 -8.62 -11.02
C MET A 163 -0.38 -8.83 -11.89
N SER A 164 -0.19 -8.96 -13.20
CA SER A 164 -1.27 -9.18 -14.18
C SER A 164 -2.13 -10.41 -13.88
N ARG A 165 -1.54 -11.47 -13.29
CA ARG A 165 -2.28 -12.68 -12.90
C ARG A 165 -3.09 -12.54 -11.61
N SER A 166 -2.78 -11.53 -10.81
CA SER A 166 -3.47 -11.26 -9.54
C SER A 166 -4.71 -10.39 -9.74
N VAL A 167 -4.87 -9.77 -10.91
CA VAL A 167 -6.06 -9.01 -11.30
C VAL A 167 -7.16 -9.99 -11.76
N PRO A 168 -8.43 -9.82 -11.34
CA PRO A 168 -8.99 -8.69 -10.59
C PRO A 168 -8.96 -8.80 -9.06
N GLY A 169 -8.38 -9.86 -8.49
CA GLY A 169 -8.49 -10.21 -7.07
C GLY A 169 -7.62 -9.41 -6.10
N ASP A 170 -6.70 -8.58 -6.60
CA ASP A 170 -5.81 -7.74 -5.81
C ASP A 170 -5.73 -6.34 -6.41
N ASP A 171 -6.09 -5.32 -5.62
CA ASP A 171 -6.11 -3.93 -6.08
C ASP A 171 -4.74 -3.26 -6.06
N VAL A 172 -3.77 -3.75 -5.28
CA VAL A 172 -2.37 -3.31 -5.38
C VAL A 172 -1.79 -3.78 -6.72
N ALA A 173 -2.03 -5.03 -7.10
CA ALA A 173 -1.64 -5.55 -8.41
C ALA A 173 -2.38 -4.85 -9.55
N ARG A 174 -3.62 -4.41 -9.34
CA ARG A 174 -4.36 -3.62 -10.32
C ARG A 174 -3.71 -2.27 -10.59
N GLU A 175 -3.26 -1.55 -9.56
CA GLU A 175 -2.55 -0.28 -9.76
C GLU A 175 -1.31 -0.44 -10.65
N TRP A 176 -0.59 -1.57 -10.52
CA TRP A 176 0.55 -1.89 -11.38
C TRP A 176 0.17 -2.09 -12.86
N VAL A 177 -1.01 -2.64 -13.13
CA VAL A 177 -1.49 -2.95 -14.48
C VAL A 177 -2.23 -1.77 -15.12
N GLU A 178 -2.86 -0.92 -14.31
CA GLU A 178 -3.72 0.19 -14.73
C GLU A 178 -3.08 1.58 -14.54
N GLY A 179 -1.78 1.66 -14.23
CA GLY A 179 -1.04 2.93 -14.22
C GLY A 179 -1.22 3.79 -12.97
N PHE A 180 -1.52 3.16 -11.82
CA PHE A 180 -1.62 3.80 -10.50
C PHE A 180 -2.73 4.87 -10.40
N GLU A 181 -3.82 4.69 -11.13
CA GLU A 181 -4.91 5.66 -11.23
C GLU A 181 -5.47 6.08 -9.85
N ARG A 182 -5.70 5.12 -8.95
CA ARG A 182 -6.25 5.43 -7.62
C ARG A 182 -5.24 6.17 -6.75
N SER A 183 -3.96 5.84 -6.85
CA SER A 183 -2.89 6.53 -6.14
C SER A 183 -2.76 8.00 -6.59
N PHE A 184 -2.78 8.26 -7.90
CA PHE A 184 -2.76 9.62 -8.42
C PHE A 184 -4.02 10.42 -8.02
N ARG A 185 -5.20 9.79 -8.07
CA ARG A 185 -6.45 10.42 -7.62
C ARG A 185 -6.45 10.70 -6.11
N ALA A 186 -5.88 9.80 -5.30
CA ALA A 186 -5.70 10.03 -3.87
C ALA A 186 -4.81 11.24 -3.61
N ALA A 187 -3.75 11.43 -4.41
CA ALA A 187 -2.88 12.61 -4.32
C ALA A 187 -3.61 13.91 -4.66
N GLU A 188 -4.47 13.90 -5.69
CA GLU A 188 -5.32 15.05 -6.05
C GLU A 188 -6.30 15.40 -4.94
N ARG A 189 -6.94 14.39 -4.33
CA ARG A 189 -7.85 14.59 -3.19
C ARG A 189 -7.12 15.11 -1.96
N LEU A 190 -5.93 14.59 -1.67
CA LEU A 190 -5.08 15.12 -0.62
C LEU A 190 -4.88 16.60 -0.90
N ALA A 191 -4.32 16.97 -2.06
CA ALA A 191 -4.04 18.35 -2.47
C ALA A 191 -5.24 19.30 -2.35
N ALA A 192 -6.44 18.84 -2.73
CA ALA A 192 -7.68 19.63 -2.67
C ALA A 192 -8.29 19.76 -1.27
N ALA A 193 -7.97 18.84 -0.35
CA ALA A 193 -8.49 18.88 1.02
C ALA A 193 -7.77 19.93 1.87
N GLU A 194 -8.52 20.56 2.76
CA GLU A 194 -8.03 21.59 3.68
C GLU A 194 -7.67 20.99 5.05
N GLY A 195 -6.90 21.75 5.84
CA GLY A 195 -6.56 21.38 7.22
C GLY A 195 -5.29 20.54 7.37
N PRO A 196 -5.03 20.03 8.59
CA PRO A 196 -3.84 19.24 8.89
C PRO A 196 -3.74 17.99 8.00
N LEU A 197 -2.53 17.63 7.60
CA LEU A 197 -2.32 16.50 6.68
C LEU A 197 -2.81 15.15 7.22
N GLY A 198 -2.79 14.97 8.55
CA GLY A 198 -3.39 13.79 9.19
C GLY A 198 -4.90 13.68 8.97
N ASP A 199 -5.61 14.80 9.06
CA ASP A 199 -7.07 14.86 8.86
C ASP A 199 -7.41 14.66 7.38
N ARG A 200 -6.62 15.28 6.48
CA ARG A 200 -6.71 15.06 5.02
C ARG A 200 -6.49 13.60 4.66
N THR A 201 -5.53 12.94 5.31
CA THR A 201 -5.24 11.51 5.11
C THR A 201 -6.41 10.64 5.55
N ALA A 202 -7.01 10.92 6.71
CA ALA A 202 -8.20 10.23 7.19
C ALA A 202 -9.40 10.39 6.23
N ALA A 203 -9.62 11.61 5.73
CA ALA A 203 -10.65 11.90 4.74
C ALA A 203 -10.43 11.14 3.43
N VAL A 204 -9.20 11.11 2.93
CA VAL A 204 -8.86 10.39 1.71
C VAL A 204 -8.99 8.88 1.90
N PHE A 205 -8.55 8.33 3.03
CA PHE A 205 -8.76 6.91 3.37
C PHE A 205 -10.25 6.55 3.34
N LEU A 206 -11.11 7.32 4.02
CA LEU A 206 -12.56 7.07 4.02
C LEU A 206 -13.14 7.16 2.61
N SER A 207 -12.69 8.13 1.80
CA SER A 207 -13.13 8.27 0.41
C SER A 207 -12.74 7.07 -0.46
N LEU A 208 -11.52 6.55 -0.30
CA LEU A 208 -11.04 5.39 -1.05
C LEU A 208 -11.80 4.11 -0.65
N LEU A 209 -12.12 3.98 0.65
CA LEU A 209 -12.90 2.86 1.18
C LEU A 209 -14.35 2.86 0.68
N ALA A 210 -14.93 4.05 0.50
CA ALA A 210 -16.27 4.27 -0.03
C ALA A 210 -16.40 4.00 -1.54
N GLU A 211 -15.29 4.10 -2.29
CA GLU A 211 -15.31 3.92 -3.76
C GLU A 211 -15.35 2.46 -4.20
N ARG A 212 -14.69 1.57 -3.43
CA ARG A 212 -14.49 0.18 -3.85
C ARG A 212 -14.26 -0.73 -2.64
N PRO A 213 -14.82 -1.95 -2.66
CA PRO A 213 -14.50 -2.99 -1.67
C PRO A 213 -12.99 -3.23 -1.56
N ASP A 214 -12.50 -3.21 -0.33
CA ASP A 214 -11.09 -3.48 -0.03
C ASP A 214 -10.77 -4.97 -0.26
N THR A 215 -9.77 -5.25 -1.10
CA THR A 215 -9.41 -6.62 -1.50
C THR A 215 -8.83 -7.45 -0.34
N LEU A 216 -8.15 -6.83 0.64
CA LEU A 216 -7.70 -7.55 1.83
C LEU A 216 -8.89 -7.95 2.70
N VAL A 217 -9.87 -7.06 2.88
CA VAL A 217 -11.12 -7.39 3.57
C VAL A 217 -11.89 -8.48 2.83
N ALA A 218 -12.01 -8.39 1.50
CA ALA A 218 -12.70 -9.41 0.70
C ALA A 218 -12.03 -10.78 0.84
N ASN A 219 -10.70 -10.84 0.79
CA ASN A 219 -9.96 -12.10 0.90
C ASN A 219 -9.99 -12.69 2.32
N ARG A 220 -9.99 -11.85 3.38
CA ARG A 220 -10.01 -12.33 4.78
C ARG A 220 -11.41 -12.61 5.34
N SER A 221 -12.36 -11.73 5.03
CA SER A 221 -13.70 -11.69 5.64
C SER A 221 -14.84 -11.94 4.65
N GLY A 222 -14.52 -12.08 3.36
CA GLY A 222 -15.47 -12.34 2.29
C GLY A 222 -16.04 -11.07 1.64
N GLU A 223 -16.43 -11.21 0.39
CA GLU A 223 -17.02 -10.17 -0.47
C GLU A 223 -18.19 -9.41 0.16
N ALA A 224 -19.05 -10.10 0.92
CA ALA A 224 -20.21 -9.49 1.55
C ALA A 224 -19.79 -8.48 2.64
N VAL A 225 -18.77 -8.81 3.44
CA VAL A 225 -18.25 -7.92 4.47
C VAL A 225 -17.53 -6.73 3.83
N ALA A 226 -16.74 -6.96 2.77
CA ALA A 226 -16.06 -5.88 2.08
C ALA A 226 -17.05 -4.85 1.49
N ARG A 227 -18.17 -5.31 0.91
CA ARG A 227 -19.24 -4.43 0.42
C ARG A 227 -19.97 -3.68 1.53
N GLU A 228 -20.30 -4.37 2.62
CA GLU A 228 -20.90 -3.74 3.81
C GLU A 228 -20.03 -2.58 4.33
N VAL A 229 -18.71 -2.82 4.43
CA VAL A 229 -17.74 -1.80 4.86
C VAL A 229 -17.73 -0.60 3.90
N THR A 230 -17.69 -0.87 2.59
CA THR A 230 -17.73 0.18 1.56
C THR A 230 -19.01 1.00 1.60
N ASP A 231 -20.17 0.35 1.71
CA ASP A 231 -21.47 1.03 1.76
C ASP A 231 -21.57 1.94 2.98
N ARG A 232 -21.07 1.49 4.14
CA ARG A 232 -21.02 2.29 5.37
C ARG A 232 -20.03 3.43 5.29
N ALA A 233 -18.85 3.21 4.69
CA ALA A 233 -17.90 4.28 4.43
C ALA A 233 -18.51 5.36 3.50
N ALA A 234 -19.27 4.94 2.48
CA ALA A 234 -19.98 5.84 1.58
C ALA A 234 -21.07 6.65 2.29
N GLU A 235 -21.86 6.04 3.18
CA GLU A 235 -22.86 6.76 4.00
C GLU A 235 -22.20 7.83 4.90
N LEU A 236 -21.09 7.47 5.56
CA LEU A 236 -20.33 8.41 6.39
C LEU A 236 -19.74 9.56 5.56
N LEU A 237 -19.24 9.25 4.36
CA LEU A 237 -18.69 10.25 3.44
C LEU A 237 -19.77 11.20 2.91
N GLU A 238 -20.92 10.68 2.47
CA GLU A 238 -22.02 11.46 1.88
C GLU A 238 -22.58 12.51 2.85
N ARG A 239 -22.61 12.20 4.14
CA ARG A 239 -23.07 13.12 5.19
C ARG A 239 -21.95 13.96 5.82
N GLU A 240 -20.75 13.92 5.24
CA GLU A 240 -19.57 14.67 5.71
C GLU A 240 -19.23 14.37 7.18
N ALA A 241 -19.38 13.11 7.61
CA ALA A 241 -19.34 12.71 9.01
C ALA A 241 -18.01 13.04 9.70
N LEU A 242 -16.89 13.09 8.99
CA LEU A 242 -15.61 13.49 9.58
C LEU A 242 -15.64 14.91 10.17
N GLU A 243 -16.46 15.81 9.62
CA GLU A 243 -16.65 17.17 10.11
C GLU A 243 -17.90 17.30 10.97
N THR A 244 -19.00 16.67 10.56
CA THR A 244 -20.33 16.85 11.15
C THR A 244 -20.64 15.91 12.31
N ASP A 245 -20.01 14.74 12.34
CA ASP A 245 -20.25 13.67 13.32
C ASP A 245 -19.01 12.76 13.49
N PRO A 246 -17.87 13.30 14.01
CA PRO A 246 -16.62 12.56 14.08
C PRO A 246 -16.74 11.28 14.92
N ASP A 247 -17.57 11.32 15.97
CA ASP A 247 -17.83 10.20 16.87
C ASP A 247 -18.39 8.98 16.14
N ALA A 248 -19.19 9.17 15.08
CA ALA A 248 -19.68 8.05 14.29
C ALA A 248 -18.60 7.40 13.41
N VAL A 249 -17.62 8.18 12.93
CA VAL A 249 -16.47 7.62 12.20
C VAL A 249 -15.55 6.87 13.16
N GLU A 250 -15.34 7.40 14.36
CA GLU A 250 -14.58 6.73 15.42
C GLU A 250 -15.27 5.43 15.86
N ALA A 251 -16.60 5.43 16.03
CA ALA A 251 -17.37 4.24 16.36
C ALA A 251 -17.30 3.18 15.24
N PHE A 252 -17.39 3.60 13.98
CA PHE A 252 -17.20 2.70 12.84
C PHE A 252 -15.79 2.10 12.85
N ALA A 253 -14.77 2.90 13.14
CA ALA A 253 -13.40 2.44 13.22
C ALA A 253 -13.18 1.42 14.34
N GLU A 254 -13.72 1.67 15.54
CA GLU A 254 -13.67 0.72 16.66
C GLU A 254 -14.42 -0.58 16.37
N GLU A 255 -15.57 -0.50 15.71
CA GLU A 255 -16.33 -1.69 15.34
C GLU A 255 -15.55 -2.59 14.38
N LEU A 256 -14.92 -2.02 13.35
CA LEU A 256 -14.12 -2.80 12.40
C LEU A 256 -12.93 -3.46 13.10
N VAL A 257 -12.24 -2.75 14.01
CA VAL A 257 -11.17 -3.34 14.84
C VAL A 257 -11.71 -4.49 15.68
N ALA A 258 -12.84 -4.31 16.36
CA ALA A 258 -13.46 -5.35 17.18
C ALA A 258 -13.90 -6.59 16.37
N ARG A 259 -14.23 -6.40 15.08
CA ARG A 259 -14.56 -7.48 14.13
C ARG A 259 -13.33 -8.11 13.47
N GLY A 260 -12.12 -7.57 13.70
CA GLY A 260 -10.91 -8.01 13.00
C GLY A 260 -10.90 -7.66 11.51
N VAL A 261 -11.66 -6.65 11.09
CA VAL A 261 -11.79 -6.21 9.70
C VAL A 261 -10.83 -5.05 9.46
N ASN A 262 -9.78 -5.30 8.68
CA ASN A 262 -8.74 -4.31 8.37
C ASN A 262 -8.72 -3.99 6.86
N PRO A 263 -9.15 -2.78 6.44
CA PRO A 263 -8.98 -2.28 5.08
C PRO A 263 -7.53 -1.87 4.76
N GLY A 264 -6.64 -2.86 4.72
CA GLY A 264 -5.20 -2.66 4.49
C GLY A 264 -4.86 -2.20 3.07
N THR A 265 -5.53 -2.73 2.04
CA THR A 265 -5.29 -2.31 0.65
C THR A 265 -5.64 -0.83 0.43
N THR A 266 -6.68 -0.35 1.13
CA THR A 266 -7.06 1.07 1.12
C THR A 266 -5.96 1.95 1.73
N ALA A 267 -5.33 1.50 2.82
CA ALA A 267 -4.18 2.19 3.40
C ALA A 267 -2.96 2.18 2.48
N ASP A 268 -2.69 1.08 1.78
CA ASP A 268 -1.60 1.01 0.82
C ASP A 268 -1.74 2.07 -0.29
N ILE A 269 -2.95 2.23 -0.83
CA ILE A 269 -3.26 3.25 -1.85
C ILE A 269 -3.17 4.67 -1.24
N ALA A 270 -3.58 4.87 0.00
CA ALA A 270 -3.44 6.15 0.69
C ALA A 270 -1.95 6.52 0.88
N ALA A 271 -1.08 5.57 1.25
CA ALA A 271 0.37 5.78 1.33
C ALA A 271 0.96 6.16 -0.04
N ALA A 272 0.55 5.48 -1.10
CA ALA A 272 0.98 5.80 -2.47
C ALA A 272 0.53 7.21 -2.89
N GLY A 273 -0.71 7.60 -2.60
CA GLY A 273 -1.22 8.95 -2.83
C GLY A 273 -0.47 10.03 -2.05
N LEU A 274 -0.13 9.77 -0.79
CA LEU A 274 0.70 10.67 0.03
C LEU A 274 2.08 10.88 -0.60
N PHE A 275 2.72 9.82 -1.08
CA PHE A 275 4.00 9.94 -1.76
C PHE A 275 3.90 10.81 -3.02
N VAL A 276 2.92 10.53 -3.88
CA VAL A 276 2.70 11.32 -5.11
C VAL A 276 2.45 12.79 -4.79
N ALA A 277 1.65 13.08 -3.77
CA ALA A 277 1.35 14.45 -3.35
C ALA A 277 2.59 15.17 -2.80
N LEU A 278 3.41 14.49 -2.00
CA LEU A 278 4.66 15.04 -1.45
C LEU A 278 5.70 15.30 -2.53
N GLU A 279 5.87 14.36 -3.47
CA GLU A 279 6.86 14.47 -4.55
C GLU A 279 6.49 15.56 -5.55
N ARG A 280 5.19 15.78 -5.79
CA ARG A 280 4.69 16.87 -6.63
C ARG A 280 4.61 18.22 -5.90
N GLU A 281 5.05 18.29 -4.65
CA GLU A 281 4.95 19.49 -3.80
C GLU A 281 3.50 20.02 -3.70
N ALA A 282 2.52 19.13 -3.80
CA ALA A 282 1.09 19.47 -3.71
C ALA A 282 0.60 19.53 -2.26
N VAL A 283 1.39 19.00 -1.32
CA VAL A 283 1.14 19.06 0.12
C VAL A 283 2.43 19.36 0.88
N ASP A 284 2.32 20.19 1.93
CA ASP A 284 3.42 20.57 2.82
C ASP A 284 3.24 19.95 4.22
N VAL A 285 4.35 19.86 4.95
CA VAL A 285 4.42 19.34 6.34
C VAL A 285 5.21 20.30 7.21
#